data_AF-U4Q7Y5-F1
#
_entry.id   AF-U4Q7Y5-F1
#
_cell.length_a   1.000
_cell.length_b   1.000
_cell.length_c   1.000
_cell.angle_alpha   90.00
_cell.angle_beta   90.00
_cell.angle_gamma   90.00
#
_symmetry.space_group_name_H-M   'P 1'
#
loop_
_entity.id
_entity.type
_entity.pdbx_description
1 polymer ?
#
loop_
_entity_poly.entity_id
_entity_poly.type
_entity_poly.pdbx_seq_one_letter_code
_entity_poly.pdbx_strand_id
1 'polypeptide(L)'
;MQRTPYRPDQKAALTRIEERRAALGISFQELALAADISLATYRRLRHSGRASDAQVKALRFAIRTIERRRRDTADMFGAMA
;
A
#
# COMPACT_ATOMS: atom_id res chain seq x y z
N MET A 1 0.75 -30.34 1.95
CA MET A 1 0.84 -28.86 1.97
C MET A 1 0.52 -28.36 3.38
N GLN A 2 1.51 -27.92 4.16
CA GLN A 2 1.25 -27.26 5.44
C GLN A 2 0.55 -25.92 5.17
N ARG A 3 -0.68 -25.75 5.65
CA ARG A 3 -1.32 -24.42 5.72
C ARG A 3 -0.46 -23.58 6.65
N THR A 4 0.21 -22.56 6.10
CA THR A 4 0.93 -21.58 6.93
C THR A 4 -0.05 -21.07 7.99
N PRO A 5 0.26 -21.16 9.29
CA PRO A 5 -0.62 -20.66 10.32
C PRO A 5 -0.91 -19.19 10.02
N TYR A 6 -2.19 -18.79 10.08
CA TYR A 6 -2.60 -17.40 9.97
C TYR A 6 -1.80 -16.59 11.02
N ARG A 7 -0.81 -15.81 10.55
CA ARG A 7 0.17 -15.07 11.37
C ARG A 7 0.17 -13.60 10.96
N PRO A 8 0.58 -12.69 11.85
CA PRO A 8 0.03 -12.35 13.16
C PRO A 8 -0.55 -10.92 13.07
N ASP A 9 -0.83 -10.27 14.19
CA ASP A 9 -1.11 -8.83 14.21
C ASP A 9 -0.04 -8.04 13.41
N GLN A 10 -0.46 -7.38 12.32
CA GLN A 10 0.37 -6.52 11.46
C GLN A 10 -0.01 -5.05 11.61
N LYS A 11 -0.71 -4.69 12.70
CA LYS A 11 -1.25 -3.35 12.92
C LYS A 11 -0.16 -2.28 12.80
N ALA A 12 1.02 -2.49 13.39
CA ALA A 12 2.12 -1.54 13.27
C ALA A 12 2.60 -1.34 11.82
N ALA A 13 2.66 -2.41 11.03
CA ALA A 13 3.05 -2.32 9.62
C ALA A 13 1.97 -1.60 8.78
N LEU A 14 0.70 -1.91 9.03
CA LEU A 14 -0.44 -1.27 8.39
C LEU A 14 -0.53 0.22 8.77
N THR A 15 -0.30 0.58 10.03
CA THR A 15 -0.25 1.98 10.47
C THR A 15 0.80 2.77 9.69
N ARG A 16 2.02 2.25 9.56
CA ARG A 16 3.08 2.91 8.77
C ARG A 16 2.71 3.08 7.29
N ILE A 17 2.02 2.08 6.72
CA ILE A 17 1.49 2.15 5.35
C ILE A 17 0.45 3.27 5.25
N GLU A 18 -0.48 3.37 6.22
CA GLU A 18 -1.49 4.43 6.25
C GLU A 18 -0.92 5.83 6.41
N GLU A 19 0.06 5.99 7.32
CA GLU A 19 0.77 7.25 7.52
C GLU A 19 1.45 7.70 6.23
N ARG A 20 2.17 6.79 5.56
CA ARG A 20 2.83 7.10 4.29
C ARG A 20 1.83 7.40 3.18
N ARG A 21 0.74 6.64 3.08
CA ARG A 21 -0.36 6.89 2.13
C ARG A 21 -0.95 8.29 2.34
N ALA A 22 -1.24 8.66 3.60
CA ALA A 22 -1.78 9.96 3.95
C ALA A 22 -0.80 11.09 3.61
N ALA A 23 0.48 10.94 3.96
CA ALA A 23 1.53 11.91 3.66
C ALA A 23 1.71 12.16 2.15
N LEU A 24 1.51 11.12 1.33
CA LEU A 24 1.57 11.23 -0.13
C LEU A 24 0.23 11.64 -0.77
N GLY A 25 -0.84 11.85 0.01
CA GLY A 25 -2.16 12.17 -0.53
C GLY A 25 -2.73 11.06 -1.43
N ILE A 26 -2.34 9.80 -1.22
CA ILE A 26 -2.82 8.66 -2.01
C ILE A 26 -4.21 8.27 -1.51
N SER A 27 -5.19 8.10 -2.40
CA SER A 27 -6.53 7.67 -1.98
C SER A 27 -6.54 6.19 -1.58
N PHE A 28 -7.51 5.77 -0.76
CA PHE A 28 -7.64 4.35 -0.39
C PHE A 28 -7.86 3.45 -1.61
N GLN A 29 -8.62 3.93 -2.59
CA GLN A 29 -8.91 3.21 -3.82
C GLN A 29 -7.66 3.08 -4.70
N GLU A 30 -6.89 4.16 -4.85
CA GLU A 30 -5.63 4.17 -5.61
C GLU A 30 -4.63 3.18 -5.03
N LEU A 31 -4.46 3.17 -3.70
CA LEU A 31 -3.56 2.21 -3.04
C LEU A 31 -4.06 0.76 -3.19
N ALA A 32 -5.36 0.52 -3.02
CA ALA A 32 -5.93 -0.82 -3.17
C ALA A 32 -5.76 -1.35 -4.60
N LEU A 33 -6.04 -0.52 -5.61
CA LEU A 33 -5.84 -0.85 -7.03
C LEU A 33 -4.36 -1.13 -7.33
N ALA A 34 -3.45 -0.30 -6.86
CA ALA A 34 -2.02 -0.48 -7.09
C ALA A 34 -1.43 -1.71 -6.37
N ALA A 35 -2.04 -2.14 -5.25
CA ALA A 35 -1.67 -3.34 -4.52
C ALA A 35 -2.39 -4.61 -5.01
N ASP A 36 -3.19 -4.50 -6.07
CA ASP A 36 -3.98 -5.59 -6.65
C ASP A 36 -4.88 -6.29 -5.62
N ILE A 37 -5.56 -5.49 -4.77
CA ILE A 37 -6.54 -5.99 -3.82
C ILE A 37 -7.83 -5.16 -3.88
N SER A 38 -8.96 -5.78 -3.54
CA SER A 38 -10.22 -5.04 -3.47
C SER A 38 -10.20 -3.98 -2.36
N LEU A 39 -10.90 -2.87 -2.58
CA LEU A 39 -11.07 -1.82 -1.56
C LEU A 39 -11.70 -2.36 -0.27
N ALA A 40 -12.62 -3.31 -0.39
CA ALA A 40 -13.25 -3.97 0.75
C ALA A 40 -12.24 -4.78 1.57
N THR A 41 -11.36 -5.55 0.90
CA THR A 41 -10.26 -6.27 1.56
C THR A 41 -9.35 -5.28 2.27
N TYR A 42 -8.88 -4.25 1.56
CA TYR A 42 -7.99 -3.25 2.15
C TYR A 42 -8.58 -2.56 3.39
N ARG A 43 -9.86 -2.15 3.33
CA ARG A 43 -10.56 -1.59 4.51
C ARG A 43 -10.59 -2.60 5.66
N ARG A 44 -10.86 -3.87 5.40
CA ARG A 44 -10.86 -4.93 6.41
C ARG A 44 -9.47 -5.11 7.05
N LEU A 45 -8.40 -5.12 6.27
CA LEU A 45 -7.03 -5.19 6.79
C LEU A 45 -6.75 -4.02 7.73
N ARG A 46 -7.09 -2.80 7.30
CA ARG A 46 -6.91 -1.57 8.10
C ARG A 46 -7.67 -1.60 9.42
N HIS A 47 -8.94 -2.02 9.40
CA HIS A 47 -9.77 -2.06 10.61
C HIS A 47 -9.40 -3.19 11.56
N SER A 48 -9.03 -4.36 11.02
CA SER A 48 -8.71 -5.53 11.83
C SER A 48 -7.25 -5.56 12.32
N GLY A 49 -6.35 -4.81 11.68
CA GLY A 49 -4.91 -4.89 11.92
C GLY A 49 -4.28 -6.20 11.45
N ARG A 50 -5.03 -7.09 10.81
CA ARG A 50 -4.59 -8.43 10.41
C ARG A 50 -4.32 -8.45 8.93
N ALA A 51 -3.10 -8.81 8.55
CA ALA A 51 -2.70 -8.97 7.15
C ALA A 51 -1.64 -10.07 7.05
N SER A 52 -1.56 -10.74 5.90
CA SER A 52 -0.43 -11.61 5.59
C SER A 52 0.79 -10.77 5.19
N ASP A 53 1.99 -11.35 5.34
CA ASP A 53 3.22 -10.70 4.89
C ASP A 53 3.19 -10.35 3.40
N ALA A 54 2.55 -11.17 2.58
CA ALA A 54 2.36 -10.90 1.16
C ALA A 54 1.52 -9.65 0.92
N GLN A 55 0.43 -9.46 1.67
CA GLN A 55 -0.41 -8.27 1.59
C GLN A 55 0.34 -7.01 2.04
N VAL A 56 1.10 -7.10 3.14
CA VAL A 56 1.94 -5.99 3.62
C VAL A 56 2.99 -5.62 2.58
N LYS A 57 3.66 -6.61 1.96
CA LYS A 57 4.63 -6.39 0.88
C LYS A 57 3.98 -5.74 -0.35
N ALA A 58 2.82 -6.23 -0.77
CA ALA A 58 2.08 -5.68 -1.91
C ALA A 58 1.73 -4.20 -1.68
N LEU A 59 1.18 -3.86 -0.50
CA LEU A 59 0.86 -2.48 -0.13
C LEU A 59 2.10 -1.56 -0.09
N ARG A 60 3.22 -2.04 0.45
CA ARG A 60 4.48 -1.28 0.44
C ARG A 60 4.98 -1.03 -0.98
N PHE A 61 4.93 -2.06 -1.82
CA PHE A 61 5.36 -1.94 -3.22
C PHE A 61 4.46 -0.98 -3.99
N ALA A 62 3.14 -1.04 -3.77
CA ALA A 62 2.18 -0.13 -4.36
C ALA A 62 2.48 1.34 -4.03
N ILE A 63 2.74 1.66 -2.76
CA ILE A 63 3.17 3.02 -2.34
C ILE A 63 4.42 3.46 -3.11
N ARG A 64 5.46 2.60 -3.12
CA ARG A 64 6.73 2.91 -3.78
C ARG A 64 6.54 3.17 -5.28
N THR A 65 5.69 2.38 -5.93
CA THR A 65 5.38 2.52 -7.36
C THR A 65 4.65 3.82 -7.65
N ILE A 66 3.63 4.18 -6.86
CA ILE A 66 2.91 5.45 -7.02
C ILE A 66 3.87 6.63 -6.83
N GLU A 67 4.68 6.60 -5.77
CA GLU A 67 5.65 7.64 -5.48
C GLU A 67 6.68 7.78 -6.60
N ARG A 68 7.17 6.66 -7.15
CA ARG A 68 8.13 6.67 -8.25
C ARG A 68 7.51 7.27 -9.51
N ARG A 69 6.29 6.87 -9.89
CA ARG A 69 5.58 7.43 -11.05
C ARG A 69 5.39 8.94 -10.93
N ARG A 70 4.97 9.43 -9.76
CA ARG A 70 4.79 10.87 -9.54
C ARG A 70 6.09 11.65 -9.67
N ARG A 71 7.21 11.09 -9.18
CA ARG A 71 8.54 11.66 -9.39
C ARG A 71 8.95 11.68 -10.85
N ASP A 72 8.84 10.55 -11.54
CA ASP A 72 9.20 10.47 -12.96
C ASP A 72 8.36 11.45 -13.81
N THR A 73 7.07 11.63 -13.48
CA THR A 73 6.21 12.64 -14.09
C THR A 73 6.68 14.07 -13.80
N ALA A 74 7.02 14.39 -12.55
CA ALA A 74 7.55 15.70 -12.19
C ALA A 74 8.88 16.01 -12.90
N ASP A 75 9.77 15.02 -13.01
CA ASP A 75 11.05 15.15 -13.70
C ASP A 75 10.85 15.41 -15.20
N MET A 76 9.92 14.72 -15.85
CA MET A 76 9.59 14.96 -17.27
C MET A 76 9.07 16.38 -17.51
N PHE A 77 8.16 16.88 -16.68
CA PHE A 77 7.63 18.24 -16.84
C PHE A 77 8.63 19.32 -16.42
N GLY A 78 9.48 19.04 -15.43
CA GLY A 78 10.55 19.94 -15.00
C GLY A 78 11.70 20.04 -16.01
N ALA A 79 11.97 18.97 -16.78
CA ALA A 79 12.97 18.97 -17.84
C ALA A 79 12.50 19.65 -19.15
N MET A 80 11.21 20.01 -19.25
CA MET A 80 10.64 20.73 -20.41
C MET A 80 10.41 22.23 -20.15
N ALA A 81 10.78 22.74 -18.98
CA ALA A 81 10.71 24.16 -18.59
C ALA A 81 12.09 24.81 -18.60
#